data_AF-A0A1V5LND0-F1
#
_entry.id   AF-A0A1V5LND0-F1
#
_cell.length_a   1.000
_cell.length_b   1.000
_cell.length_c   1.000
_cell.angle_alpha   90.00
_cell.angle_beta   90.00
_cell.angle_gamma   90.00
#
_symmetry.space_group_name_H-M   'P 1'
#
loop_
_entity.id
_entity.type
_entity.pdbx_description
1 polymer ?
#
loop_
_entity_poly.entity_id
_entity_poly.type
_entity_poly.pdbx_seq_one_letter_code
_entity_poly.pdbx_strand_id
1 'polypeptide(L)'
;MYQFTGRAGEEVVIEVYARRLGSPMDALVRLIDITGKVVAWNDDHEDKGMGLQTHHADSYLTATLPTTGAYFVQVSDAQHHGGAEYSYAARIGPKMPDFALRMTPASVNITAGLAGEITVYALRKDGWDGDIEVTLKDAPKGFVLSGGRIPAGRESVRMTLTAPQIPWRQKAEPMSIALEGRARVGEAVITRPVIPTERQMQAFAYYHLVPSQRLEVMLGRGVRNAPTIALPDGAPVRIPAGGRADVTCVIKPMPPMELRFALDNPPAGVMLEEAKVVAEGVMLVLGADEKAAGAADNLIVQVYTEMEFKRPDGETMKRRVEVGVLPAIPFVIVAR
;
A
#
# COMPACT_ATOMS: atom_id res chain seq x y z
N MET A 1 -7.98 -33.72 17.29
CA MET A 1 -7.95 -32.79 18.44
C MET A 1 -6.51 -32.68 18.88
N TYR A 2 -6.01 -31.47 19.09
CA TYR A 2 -4.65 -31.18 19.55
C TYR A 2 -4.70 -30.69 21.00
N GLN A 3 -3.61 -30.85 21.75
CA GLN A 3 -3.52 -30.42 23.15
C GLN A 3 -2.26 -29.59 23.36
N PHE A 4 -2.35 -28.55 24.18
CA PHE A 4 -1.21 -27.80 24.70
C PHE A 4 -1.46 -27.34 26.14
N THR A 5 -0.41 -26.91 26.83
CA THR A 5 -0.51 -26.28 28.15
C THR A 5 -0.25 -24.78 28.00
N GLY A 6 -1.08 -23.95 28.62
CA GLY A 6 -0.92 -22.51 28.64
C GLY A 6 -1.11 -21.92 30.03
N ARG A 7 -0.70 -20.67 30.20
CA ARG A 7 -0.83 -19.92 31.45
C ARG A 7 -1.93 -18.86 31.34
N ALA A 8 -2.59 -18.58 32.47
CA ALA A 8 -3.58 -17.52 32.54
C ALA A 8 -2.97 -16.19 32.05
N GLY A 9 -3.68 -15.50 31.15
CA GLY A 9 -3.25 -14.25 30.54
C GLY A 9 -2.34 -14.38 29.32
N GLU A 10 -1.85 -15.58 28.98
CA GLU A 10 -1.12 -15.77 27.72
C GLU A 10 -2.07 -15.61 26.52
N GLU A 11 -1.58 -15.00 25.45
CA GLU A 11 -2.28 -14.98 24.16
C GLU A 11 -1.82 -16.15 23.29
N VAL A 12 -2.78 -16.87 22.71
CA VAL A 12 -2.54 -17.93 21.73
C VAL A 12 -3.19 -17.55 20.40
N VAL A 13 -2.51 -17.89 19.32
CA VAL A 13 -3.03 -17.87 17.96
C VAL A 13 -3.20 -19.30 17.46
N ILE A 14 -4.34 -19.56 16.84
CA ILE A 14 -4.66 -20.80 16.14
C ILE A 14 -5.04 -20.44 14.71
N GLU A 15 -4.22 -20.86 13.74
CA GLU A 15 -4.42 -20.56 12.33
C GLU A 15 -4.47 -21.87 11.55
N VAL A 16 -5.51 -22.04 10.74
CA VAL A 16 -5.72 -23.19 9.87
C VAL A 16 -5.48 -22.80 8.42
N TYR A 17 -4.74 -23.65 7.71
CA TYR A 17 -4.53 -23.58 6.27
C TYR A 17 -5.21 -24.80 5.66
N ALA A 18 -6.37 -24.61 5.06
CA ALA A 18 -7.12 -25.65 4.37
C ALA A 18 -7.50 -25.18 2.96
N ARG A 19 -8.41 -24.19 2.86
CA ARG A 19 -8.81 -23.58 1.59
C ARG A 19 -7.61 -22.98 0.86
N ARG A 20 -6.67 -22.36 1.58
CA ARG A 20 -5.41 -21.82 0.99
C ARG A 20 -4.48 -22.90 0.42
N LEU A 21 -4.69 -24.16 0.80
CA LEU A 21 -3.99 -25.32 0.27
C LEU A 21 -4.81 -26.10 -0.77
N GLY A 22 -5.95 -25.55 -1.21
CA GLY A 22 -6.83 -26.20 -2.19
C GLY A 22 -7.74 -27.28 -1.60
N SER A 23 -7.82 -27.42 -0.28
CA SER A 23 -8.78 -28.32 0.37
C SER A 23 -10.21 -27.78 0.24
N PRO A 24 -11.23 -28.65 0.07
CA PRO A 24 -12.63 -28.25 0.10
C PRO A 24 -13.16 -27.98 1.50
N MET A 25 -12.37 -28.24 2.55
CA MET A 25 -12.74 -28.05 3.94
C MET A 25 -13.20 -26.62 4.23
N ASP A 26 -14.31 -26.52 4.96
CA ASP A 26 -14.81 -25.31 5.60
C ASP A 26 -14.36 -25.33 7.06
N ALA A 27 -13.19 -24.77 7.33
CA ALA A 27 -12.52 -24.99 8.60
C ALA A 27 -13.32 -24.37 9.75
N LEU A 28 -13.48 -25.12 10.85
CA LEU A 28 -14.02 -24.64 12.11
C LEU A 28 -13.04 -25.02 13.22
N VAL A 29 -12.54 -24.00 13.91
CA VAL A 29 -11.64 -24.15 15.06
C VAL A 29 -12.37 -23.80 16.34
N ARG A 30 -12.21 -24.64 17.37
CA ARG A 30 -12.62 -24.36 18.76
C ARG A 30 -11.44 -24.55 19.70
N LEU A 31 -11.18 -23.54 20.53
CA LEU A 31 -10.31 -23.62 21.69
C LEU A 31 -11.16 -23.99 22.91
N ILE A 32 -10.80 -25.08 23.57
CA ILE A 32 -11.57 -25.69 24.66
C ILE A 32 -10.66 -25.80 25.88
N ASP A 33 -11.15 -25.44 27.07
CA ASP A 33 -10.42 -25.59 28.32
C ASP A 33 -10.54 -27.01 28.91
N ILE A 34 -9.82 -27.27 30.01
CA ILE A 34 -9.84 -28.59 30.67
C ILE A 34 -11.21 -29.00 31.21
N THR A 35 -12.14 -28.06 31.40
CA THR A 35 -13.51 -28.36 31.84
C THR A 35 -14.43 -28.73 30.68
N GLY A 36 -13.94 -28.63 29.43
CA GLY A 36 -14.74 -28.83 28.23
C GLY A 36 -15.46 -27.56 27.75
N LYS A 37 -15.22 -26.41 28.37
CA LYS A 37 -15.83 -25.14 27.96
C LYS A 37 -15.08 -24.58 26.74
N VAL A 38 -15.84 -24.15 25.73
CA VAL A 38 -15.30 -23.41 24.58
C VAL A 38 -14.88 -22.01 25.04
N VAL A 39 -13.59 -21.73 24.97
CA VAL A 39 -12.99 -20.42 25.28
C VAL A 39 -13.22 -19.45 24.14
N ALA A 40 -12.97 -19.91 22.90
CA ALA A 40 -13.19 -19.15 21.69
C ALA A 40 -13.28 -20.08 20.47
N TRP A 41 -13.86 -19.60 19.39
CA TRP A 41 -14.00 -20.34 18.14
C TRP A 41 -14.04 -19.39 16.94
N ASN A 42 -13.70 -19.92 15.76
CA ASN A 42 -13.77 -19.22 14.49
C ASN A 42 -13.90 -20.26 13.37
N ASP A 43 -14.72 -19.98 12.37
CA ASP A 43 -14.83 -20.72 11.12
C ASP A 43 -14.16 -19.98 9.97
N ASP A 44 -14.55 -18.74 9.72
CA ASP A 44 -14.06 -17.95 8.59
C ASP A 44 -13.11 -16.82 9.01
N HIS A 45 -12.05 -16.63 8.24
CA HIS A 45 -11.17 -15.48 8.33
C HIS A 45 -10.75 -14.95 6.97
N GLU A 46 -11.09 -13.69 6.69
CA GLU A 46 -10.69 -13.00 5.47
C GLU A 46 -9.15 -12.85 5.40
N ASP A 47 -8.54 -13.49 4.40
CA ASP A 47 -7.14 -13.28 4.03
C ASP A 47 -7.08 -12.33 2.83
N LYS A 48 -6.92 -11.03 3.09
CA LYS A 48 -6.78 -9.98 2.06
C LYS A 48 -5.62 -10.24 1.09
N GLY A 49 -4.68 -11.13 1.43
CA GLY A 49 -3.56 -11.53 0.59
C GLY A 49 -3.95 -12.53 -0.50
N MET A 50 -5.13 -13.14 -0.39
CA MET A 50 -5.67 -14.19 -1.26
C MET A 50 -6.84 -13.67 -2.10
N GLY A 51 -6.63 -12.64 -2.91
CA GLY A 51 -7.72 -11.99 -3.66
C GLY A 51 -8.46 -12.85 -4.71
N LEU A 52 -7.94 -14.02 -5.08
CA LEU A 52 -8.65 -14.99 -5.94
C LEU A 52 -9.53 -15.97 -5.15
N GLN A 53 -9.39 -16.00 -3.82
CA GLN A 53 -10.15 -16.87 -2.94
C GLN A 53 -11.31 -16.07 -2.36
N THR A 54 -12.47 -16.12 -3.04
CA THR A 54 -13.64 -15.32 -2.66
C THR A 54 -14.52 -15.98 -1.58
N HIS A 55 -14.15 -17.19 -1.14
CA HIS A 55 -14.78 -17.94 -0.05
C HIS A 55 -13.71 -18.27 0.98
N HIS A 56 -13.55 -17.40 1.98
CA HIS A 56 -12.50 -17.46 2.99
C HIS A 56 -12.81 -18.46 4.11
N ALA A 57 -12.76 -19.75 3.78
CA ALA A 57 -13.14 -20.85 4.69
C ALA A 57 -11.96 -21.42 5.50
N ASP A 58 -10.96 -20.58 5.77
CA ASP A 58 -9.84 -20.89 6.67
C ASP A 58 -10.05 -20.16 7.98
N SER A 59 -9.87 -20.85 9.10
CA SER A 59 -10.04 -20.22 10.42
C SER A 59 -8.76 -19.57 10.92
N TYR A 60 -8.90 -18.41 11.55
CA TYR A 60 -7.86 -17.74 12.34
C TYR A 60 -8.47 -17.23 13.64
N LEU A 61 -7.91 -17.69 14.76
CA LEU A 61 -8.39 -17.38 16.10
C LEU A 61 -7.25 -16.82 16.94
N THR A 62 -7.50 -15.72 17.66
CA THR A 62 -6.63 -15.23 18.74
C THR A 62 -7.44 -15.23 20.04
N ALA A 63 -6.86 -15.74 21.12
CA ALA A 63 -7.53 -15.80 22.41
C ALA A 63 -6.56 -15.59 23.58
N THR A 64 -7.00 -14.87 24.61
CA THR A 64 -6.34 -14.82 25.91
C THR A 64 -6.80 -15.99 26.76
N LEU A 65 -5.87 -16.77 27.28
CA LEU A 65 -6.18 -17.95 28.08
C LEU A 65 -6.68 -17.54 29.49
N PRO A 66 -7.89 -17.96 29.91
CA PRO A 66 -8.46 -17.51 31.17
C PRO A 66 -7.81 -18.15 32.41
N THR A 67 -7.20 -19.32 32.28
CA THR A 67 -6.66 -20.11 33.39
C THR A 67 -5.34 -20.77 32.99
N THR A 68 -4.53 -21.15 33.98
CA THR A 68 -3.36 -21.99 33.73
C THR A 68 -3.79 -23.45 33.68
N GLY A 69 -3.45 -24.17 32.61
CA GLY A 69 -3.82 -25.57 32.47
C GLY A 69 -3.72 -26.11 31.06
N ALA A 70 -4.30 -27.30 30.87
CA ALA A 70 -4.41 -27.93 29.57
C ALA A 70 -5.57 -27.31 28.76
N TYR A 71 -5.30 -27.07 27.48
CA TYR A 71 -6.25 -26.62 26.48
C TYR A 71 -6.26 -27.58 25.30
N PHE A 72 -7.41 -27.68 24.66
CA PHE A 72 -7.64 -28.53 23.50
C PHE A 72 -8.07 -27.69 22.31
N VAL A 73 -7.46 -27.96 21.15
CA VAL A 73 -7.84 -27.36 19.87
C VAL A 73 -8.56 -28.42 19.06
N GLN A 74 -9.86 -28.18 18.84
CA GLN A 74 -10.67 -28.96 17.92
C GLN A 74 -10.64 -28.27 16.56
N VAL A 75 -10.31 -29.03 15.52
CA VAL A 75 -10.41 -28.62 14.12
C VAL A 75 -11.40 -29.57 13.46
N SER A 76 -12.42 -29.04 12.81
CA SER A 76 -13.49 -29.78 12.13
C SER A 76 -13.94 -29.06 10.88
N ASP A 77 -14.67 -29.74 9.99
CA ASP A 77 -15.42 -29.08 8.92
C ASP A 77 -16.75 -28.54 9.48
N ALA A 78 -17.08 -27.29 9.17
CA ALA A 78 -18.29 -26.61 9.65
C ALA A 78 -19.59 -27.29 9.18
N GLN A 79 -19.54 -27.96 8.02
CA GLN A 79 -20.65 -28.71 7.43
C GLN A 79 -20.59 -30.21 7.76
N HIS A 80 -19.65 -30.62 8.62
CA HIS A 80 -19.42 -32.01 9.01
C HIS A 80 -19.05 -32.93 7.84
N HIS A 81 -18.47 -32.38 6.77
CA HIS A 81 -17.87 -33.19 5.72
C HIS A 81 -16.49 -33.74 6.12
N GLY A 82 -15.98 -34.67 5.32
CA GLY A 82 -14.67 -35.28 5.51
C GLY A 82 -14.32 -36.22 4.37
N GLY A 83 -13.03 -36.53 4.25
CA GLY A 83 -12.49 -37.33 3.14
C GLY A 83 -10.98 -37.19 3.04
N ALA A 84 -10.35 -37.91 2.13
CA ALA A 84 -8.89 -37.85 1.93
C ALA A 84 -8.42 -36.47 1.41
N GLU A 85 -9.32 -35.71 0.80
CA GLU A 85 -9.12 -34.37 0.25
C GLU A 85 -9.25 -33.24 1.30
N TYR A 86 -9.83 -33.53 2.48
CA TYR A 86 -10.02 -32.59 3.60
C TYR A 86 -8.74 -32.41 4.41
N SER A 87 -7.64 -32.17 3.70
CA SER A 87 -6.32 -31.91 4.29
C SER A 87 -6.22 -30.49 4.85
N TYR A 88 -5.52 -30.35 5.96
CA TYR A 88 -5.22 -29.04 6.55
C TYR A 88 -3.85 -29.05 7.24
N ALA A 89 -3.30 -27.86 7.43
CA ALA A 89 -2.20 -27.60 8.37
C ALA A 89 -2.69 -26.62 9.45
N ALA A 90 -2.30 -26.84 10.70
CA ALA A 90 -2.67 -25.97 11.81
C ALA A 90 -1.42 -25.44 12.53
N ARG A 91 -1.39 -24.14 12.79
CA ARG A 91 -0.41 -23.49 13.66
C ARG A 91 -1.08 -23.15 14.98
N ILE A 92 -0.50 -23.59 16.09
CA ILE A 92 -0.96 -23.29 17.45
C ILE A 92 0.24 -22.75 18.23
N GLY A 93 0.18 -21.53 18.72
CA GLY A 93 1.30 -20.94 19.46
C GLY A 93 1.15 -19.44 19.71
N PRO A 94 2.23 -18.74 20.09
CA PRO A 94 2.18 -17.30 20.30
C PRO A 94 1.93 -16.54 18.98
N LYS A 95 1.65 -15.25 19.11
CA LYS A 95 1.65 -14.32 17.97
C LYS A 95 3.00 -14.39 17.24
N MET A 96 2.95 -14.45 15.91
CA MET A 96 4.08 -14.35 15.00
C MET A 96 3.86 -13.11 14.14
N PRO A 97 4.16 -11.91 14.69
CA PRO A 97 3.92 -10.69 13.95
C PRO A 97 4.77 -10.62 12.69
N ASP A 98 4.12 -10.19 11.60
CA ASP A 98 4.65 -10.20 10.24
C ASP A 98 3.83 -9.25 9.36
N PHE A 99 4.19 -9.15 8.10
CA PHE A 99 3.40 -8.45 7.10
C PHE A 99 3.56 -9.05 5.70
N ALA A 100 2.60 -8.76 4.83
CA ALA A 100 2.73 -8.91 3.39
C ALA A 100 2.44 -7.58 2.69
N LEU A 101 3.03 -7.38 1.52
CA LEU A 101 2.82 -6.17 0.72
C LEU A 101 2.17 -6.51 -0.61
N ARG A 102 1.18 -5.69 -0.98
CA ARG A 102 0.54 -5.67 -2.31
C ARG A 102 0.68 -4.29 -2.91
N MET A 103 0.65 -4.17 -4.23
CA MET A 103 0.55 -2.86 -4.88
C MET A 103 -0.41 -2.83 -6.04
N THR A 104 -0.95 -1.67 -6.36
CA THR A 104 -1.78 -1.44 -7.55
C THR A 104 -1.31 -0.19 -8.29
N PRO A 105 -1.43 -0.15 -9.62
CA PRO A 105 -1.83 -1.25 -10.51
C PRO A 105 -0.73 -2.31 -10.68
N ALA A 106 -1.02 -3.44 -11.32
CA ALA A 106 -0.01 -4.48 -11.60
C ALA A 106 0.84 -4.17 -12.85
N SER A 107 0.44 -3.16 -13.62
CA SER A 107 1.24 -2.61 -14.72
C SER A 107 1.10 -1.09 -14.77
N VAL A 108 2.19 -0.39 -15.07
CA VAL A 108 2.23 1.07 -15.07
C VAL A 108 2.81 1.57 -16.38
N ASN A 109 2.12 2.54 -17.01
CA ASN A 109 2.66 3.29 -18.13
C ASN A 109 3.20 4.62 -17.61
N ILE A 110 4.49 4.91 -17.82
CA ILE A 110 5.13 6.12 -17.29
C ILE A 110 5.82 6.85 -18.42
N THR A 111 5.51 8.13 -18.63
CA THR A 111 6.27 8.96 -19.57
C THR A 111 7.73 9.06 -19.10
N ALA A 112 8.68 8.74 -19.98
CA ALA A 112 10.09 8.75 -19.60
C ALA A 112 10.53 10.11 -19.03
N GLY A 113 11.22 10.07 -17.89
CA GLY A 113 11.63 11.26 -17.13
C GLY A 113 10.59 11.83 -16.16
N LEU A 114 9.35 11.34 -16.21
CA LEU A 114 8.27 11.75 -15.30
C LEU A 114 7.94 10.63 -14.31
N ALA A 115 7.09 10.97 -13.35
CA ALA A 115 6.57 10.05 -12.36
C ALA A 115 5.23 9.43 -12.78
N GLY A 116 5.05 8.16 -12.41
CA GLY A 116 3.75 7.49 -12.37
C GLY A 116 3.38 7.14 -10.93
N GLU A 117 2.09 7.09 -10.64
CA GLU A 117 1.60 6.76 -9.31
C GLU A 117 1.43 5.24 -9.13
N ILE A 118 1.75 4.77 -7.93
CA ILE A 118 1.44 3.42 -7.44
C ILE A 118 0.87 3.53 -6.02
N THR A 119 0.03 2.58 -5.62
CA THR A 119 -0.41 2.44 -4.22
C THR A 119 0.14 1.15 -3.66
N VAL A 120 0.74 1.19 -2.47
CA VAL A 120 1.22 0.01 -1.75
C VAL A 120 0.36 -0.22 -0.51
N TYR A 121 -0.13 -1.45 -0.35
CA TYR A 121 -0.96 -1.92 0.76
C TYR A 121 -0.13 -2.78 1.72
N ALA A 122 -0.32 -2.56 3.02
CA ALA A 122 0.27 -3.34 4.09
C ALA A 122 -0.76 -4.28 4.71
N LEU A 123 -0.53 -5.59 4.56
CA LEU A 123 -1.34 -6.65 5.15
C LEU A 123 -0.62 -7.12 6.40
N ARG A 124 -1.03 -6.59 7.53
CA ARG A 124 -0.36 -6.75 8.82
C ARG A 124 -0.90 -7.97 9.55
N LYS A 125 -0.01 -8.72 10.20
CA LYS A 125 -0.33 -10.00 10.83
C LYS A 125 -0.12 -9.96 12.33
N ASP A 126 -0.98 -10.69 13.05
CA ASP A 126 -0.93 -10.91 14.50
C ASP A 126 -0.85 -9.60 15.33
N GLY A 127 -1.54 -8.55 14.86
CA GLY A 127 -1.68 -7.27 15.56
C GLY A 127 -0.48 -6.33 15.48
N TRP A 128 0.56 -6.66 14.70
CA TRP A 128 1.71 -5.76 14.52
C TRP A 128 1.39 -4.60 13.58
N ASP A 129 1.67 -3.39 14.02
CA ASP A 129 1.26 -2.17 13.32
C ASP A 129 2.40 -1.24 12.90
N GLY A 130 3.67 -1.64 13.09
CA GLY A 130 4.83 -0.75 12.94
C GLY A 130 5.12 -0.21 11.53
N ASP A 131 6.05 0.72 11.41
CA ASP A 131 6.44 1.31 10.13
C ASP A 131 7.06 0.29 9.16
N ILE A 132 6.80 0.47 7.86
CA ILE A 132 7.40 -0.32 6.77
C ILE A 132 8.08 0.61 5.78
N GLU A 133 9.37 0.39 5.55
CA GLU A 133 10.15 1.08 4.50
C GLU A 133 10.11 0.27 3.21
N VAL A 134 9.67 0.87 2.11
CA VAL A 134 9.56 0.28 0.79
C VAL A 134 10.64 0.85 -0.13
N THR A 135 11.33 -0.02 -0.84
CA THR A 135 12.45 0.33 -1.71
C THR A 135 12.37 -0.41 -3.05
N LEU A 136 13.03 0.14 -4.08
CA LEU A 136 13.26 -0.56 -5.34
C LEU A 136 14.28 -1.69 -5.10
N LYS A 137 14.00 -2.86 -5.66
CA LYS A 137 14.89 -4.01 -5.63
C LYS A 137 15.47 -4.24 -7.01
N ASP A 138 16.79 -4.14 -7.13
CA ASP A 138 17.55 -4.44 -8.36
C ASP A 138 17.00 -3.75 -9.63
N ALA A 139 16.38 -2.57 -9.45
CA ALA A 139 15.72 -1.86 -10.55
C ALA A 139 16.75 -1.33 -11.57
N PRO A 140 16.38 -1.26 -12.87
CA PRO A 140 17.23 -0.62 -13.86
C PRO A 140 17.64 0.80 -13.45
N LYS A 141 18.85 1.21 -13.82
CA LYS A 141 19.41 2.51 -13.43
C LYS A 141 18.47 3.65 -13.84
N GLY A 142 18.22 4.55 -12.90
CA GLY A 142 17.48 5.79 -13.13
C GLY A 142 16.00 5.75 -12.75
N PHE A 143 15.47 4.59 -12.34
CA PHE A 143 14.21 4.56 -11.60
C PHE A 143 14.39 5.10 -10.19
N VAL A 144 13.42 5.89 -9.72
CA VAL A 144 13.40 6.44 -8.36
C VAL A 144 12.02 6.24 -7.76
N LEU A 145 11.96 5.63 -6.58
CA LEU A 145 10.75 5.57 -5.76
C LEU A 145 10.75 6.75 -4.79
N SER A 146 9.64 7.48 -4.73
CA SER A 146 9.43 8.55 -3.75
C SER A 146 8.22 8.24 -2.88
N GLY A 147 8.29 8.63 -1.60
CA GLY A 147 7.25 8.29 -0.63
C GLY A 147 7.32 6.84 -0.12
N GLY A 148 8.48 6.20 -0.17
CA GLY A 148 8.68 4.78 0.16
C GLY A 148 8.51 4.40 1.63
N ARG A 149 7.61 5.02 2.39
CA ARG A 149 7.34 4.68 3.79
C ARG A 149 5.84 4.50 4.00
N ILE A 150 5.45 3.39 4.63
CA ILE A 150 4.10 3.13 5.13
C ILE A 150 4.12 3.33 6.64
N PRO A 151 3.57 4.44 7.16
CA PRO A 151 3.55 4.70 8.59
C PRO A 151 2.80 3.63 9.38
N ALA A 152 3.12 3.55 10.67
CA ALA A 152 2.44 2.65 11.58
C ALA A 152 0.91 2.84 11.55
N GLY A 153 0.16 1.73 11.61
CA GLY A 153 -1.30 1.71 11.54
C GLY A 153 -1.91 2.05 10.18
N ARG A 154 -1.14 2.52 9.19
CA ARG A 154 -1.65 2.77 7.83
C ARG A 154 -1.79 1.46 7.06
N GLU A 155 -2.96 1.24 6.46
CA GLU A 155 -3.24 0.08 5.60
C GLU A 155 -2.66 0.25 4.19
N SER A 156 -2.48 1.48 3.73
CA SER A 156 -1.89 1.77 2.41
C SER A 156 -1.32 3.17 2.34
N VAL A 157 -0.43 3.38 1.39
CA VAL A 157 0.16 4.68 1.04
C VAL A 157 0.34 4.78 -0.47
N ARG A 158 0.06 5.97 -1.01
CA ARG A 158 0.33 6.30 -2.41
C ARG A 158 1.78 6.75 -2.56
N MET A 159 2.47 6.22 -3.55
CA MET A 159 3.88 6.49 -3.84
C MET A 159 4.01 6.86 -5.31
N THR A 160 5.18 7.35 -5.71
CA THR A 160 5.47 7.58 -7.12
C THR A 160 6.71 6.86 -7.56
N LEU A 161 6.66 6.29 -8.76
CA LEU A 161 7.79 5.73 -9.46
C LEU A 161 8.20 6.68 -10.59
N THR A 162 9.35 7.34 -10.46
CA THR A 162 9.94 8.16 -11.51
C THR A 162 10.71 7.27 -12.47
N ALA A 163 10.37 7.37 -13.76
CA ALA A 163 11.06 6.67 -14.83
C ALA A 163 12.33 7.40 -15.27
N PRO A 164 13.36 6.67 -15.75
CA PRO A 164 14.53 7.30 -16.34
C PRO A 164 14.16 8.11 -17.57
N GLN A 165 14.93 9.16 -17.85
CA GLN A 165 14.86 9.86 -19.13
C GLN A 165 15.43 8.97 -20.25
N ILE A 166 14.76 8.99 -21.40
CA ILE A 166 15.25 8.34 -22.63
C ILE A 166 15.20 9.35 -23.78
N PRO A 167 16.05 9.20 -24.82
CA PRO A 167 15.94 9.99 -26.04
C PRO A 167 14.53 9.96 -26.63
N TRP A 168 13.99 11.11 -27.03
CA TRP A 168 12.59 11.26 -27.45
C TRP A 168 12.17 10.42 -28.68
N ARG A 169 13.14 9.92 -29.47
CA ARG A 169 12.90 9.00 -30.61
C ARG A 169 13.10 7.52 -30.26
N GLN A 170 13.68 7.23 -29.11
CA GLN A 170 13.89 5.86 -28.67
C GLN A 170 12.56 5.27 -28.22
N LYS A 171 12.27 4.06 -28.69
CA LYS A 171 11.22 3.22 -28.12
C LYS A 171 11.81 2.47 -26.93
N ALA A 172 11.09 2.46 -25.82
CA ALA A 172 11.39 1.59 -24.70
C ALA A 172 10.64 0.26 -24.87
N GLU A 173 11.28 -0.82 -24.45
CA GLU A 173 10.61 -2.09 -24.25
C GLU A 173 10.02 -2.14 -22.83
N PRO A 174 8.97 -2.95 -22.58
CA PRO A 174 8.50 -3.20 -21.23
C PRO A 174 9.61 -3.73 -20.32
N MET A 175 9.61 -3.29 -19.07
CA MET A 175 10.58 -3.71 -18.07
C MET A 175 9.86 -4.22 -16.82
N SER A 176 10.30 -5.38 -16.32
CA SER A 176 9.88 -5.85 -15.02
C SER A 176 10.63 -5.11 -13.91
N ILE A 177 9.91 -4.53 -12.94
CA ILE A 177 10.48 -3.84 -11.78
C ILE A 177 10.06 -4.57 -10.50
N ALA A 178 10.94 -4.66 -9.52
CA ALA A 178 10.64 -5.25 -8.22
C ALA A 178 10.76 -4.21 -7.10
N LEU A 179 9.92 -4.34 -6.09
CA LEU A 179 9.99 -3.59 -4.84
C LEU A 179 10.03 -4.56 -3.67
N GLU A 180 10.64 -4.13 -2.58
CA GLU A 180 10.61 -4.85 -1.31
C GLU A 180 10.35 -3.89 -0.15
N GLY A 181 9.66 -4.40 0.86
CA GLY A 181 9.47 -3.70 2.12
C GLY A 181 10.29 -4.31 3.24
N ARG A 182 10.79 -3.46 4.13
CA ARG A 182 11.58 -3.82 5.30
C ARG A 182 10.96 -3.18 6.53
N ALA A 183 10.83 -3.96 7.59
CA ALA A 183 10.35 -3.44 8.88
C ALA A 183 11.05 -4.14 10.04
N ARG A 184 11.17 -3.43 11.17
CA ARG A 184 11.63 -4.02 12.42
C ARG A 184 10.44 -4.61 13.18
N VAL A 185 10.50 -5.90 13.46
CA VAL A 185 9.50 -6.64 14.24
C VAL A 185 10.22 -7.28 15.43
N GLY A 186 9.99 -6.72 16.62
CA GLY A 186 10.83 -7.04 17.79
C GLY A 186 12.29 -6.66 17.53
N GLU A 187 13.20 -7.61 17.72
CA GLU A 187 14.64 -7.42 17.46
C GLU A 187 15.04 -7.72 16.01
N ALA A 188 14.16 -8.37 15.23
CA ALA A 188 14.46 -8.80 13.88
C ALA A 188 14.06 -7.73 12.84
N VAL A 189 14.79 -7.68 11.73
CA VAL A 189 14.36 -6.95 10.52
C VAL A 189 13.81 -7.97 9.53
N ILE A 190 12.53 -7.85 9.20
CA ILE A 190 11.84 -8.70 8.23
C ILE A 190 11.80 -7.98 6.88
N THR A 191 12.08 -8.70 5.80
CA THR A 191 12.00 -8.21 4.42
C THR A 191 10.96 -9.03 3.65
N ARG A 192 10.07 -8.34 2.92
CA ARG A 192 8.98 -8.95 2.15
C ARG A 192 8.91 -8.35 0.75
N PRO A 193 8.69 -9.13 -0.31
CA PRO A 193 8.46 -8.58 -1.64
C PRO A 193 7.14 -7.81 -1.68
N VAL A 194 7.08 -6.75 -2.48
CA VAL A 194 5.81 -6.11 -2.83
C VAL A 194 5.24 -6.84 -4.04
N ILE A 195 4.09 -7.49 -3.87
CA ILE A 195 3.46 -8.26 -4.95
C ILE A 195 2.52 -7.35 -5.74
N PRO A 196 2.72 -7.19 -7.06
CA PRO A 196 1.83 -6.40 -7.91
C PRO A 196 0.46 -7.06 -8.01
N THR A 197 -0.59 -6.25 -7.98
CA THR A 197 -1.98 -6.69 -7.98
C THR A 197 -2.86 -5.78 -8.81
N GLU A 198 -3.89 -6.35 -9.42
CA GLU A 198 -5.01 -5.58 -9.93
C GLU A 198 -6.11 -5.51 -8.89
N ARG A 199 -6.68 -4.31 -8.73
CA ARG A 199 -7.84 -4.10 -7.87
C ARG A 199 -9.10 -4.45 -8.65
N GLN A 200 -9.57 -5.68 -8.52
CA GLN A 200 -10.73 -6.16 -9.27
C GLN A 200 -12.01 -6.11 -8.43
N MET A 201 -13.10 -5.68 -9.06
CA MET A 201 -14.43 -5.66 -8.44
C MET A 201 -15.16 -6.99 -8.69
N GLN A 202 -15.63 -7.62 -7.62
CA GLN A 202 -16.56 -8.74 -7.66
C GLN A 202 -17.98 -8.25 -7.31
N ALA A 203 -18.95 -8.59 -8.15
CA ALA A 203 -20.39 -8.39 -7.91
C ALA A 203 -20.77 -6.98 -7.38
N PHE A 204 -20.25 -5.93 -8.03
CA PHE A 204 -20.63 -4.52 -7.84
C PHE A 204 -20.24 -3.85 -6.50
N ALA A 205 -19.59 -4.54 -5.55
CA ALA A 205 -19.23 -3.94 -4.25
C ALA A 205 -17.89 -4.42 -3.66
N TYR A 206 -17.53 -5.68 -3.85
CA TYR A 206 -16.33 -6.26 -3.22
C TYR A 206 -15.11 -6.01 -4.09
N TYR A 207 -14.01 -5.57 -3.49
CA TYR A 207 -12.75 -5.36 -4.20
C TYR A 207 -11.70 -6.33 -3.66
N HIS A 208 -11.04 -7.03 -4.59
CA HIS A 208 -9.98 -7.97 -4.27
C HIS A 208 -8.66 -7.52 -4.91
N LEU A 209 -7.56 -7.74 -4.20
CA LEU A 209 -6.21 -7.53 -4.73
C LEU A 209 -5.74 -8.82 -5.40
N VAL A 210 -5.88 -8.90 -6.71
CA VAL A 210 -5.57 -10.10 -7.50
C VAL A 210 -4.10 -10.06 -7.94
N PRO A 211 -3.23 -10.99 -7.47
CA PRO A 211 -1.81 -10.95 -7.78
C PRO A 211 -1.45 -11.14 -9.25
N SER A 212 -0.45 -10.39 -9.70
CA SER A 212 0.35 -10.65 -10.91
C SER A 212 1.71 -11.22 -10.50
N GLN A 213 2.35 -11.94 -11.42
CA GLN A 213 3.69 -12.49 -11.20
C GLN A 213 4.78 -11.42 -11.18
N ARG A 214 4.60 -10.34 -11.94
CA ARG A 214 5.58 -9.26 -12.12
C ARG A 214 4.89 -7.92 -12.31
N LEU A 215 5.56 -6.86 -11.88
CA LEU A 215 5.15 -5.48 -12.16
C LEU A 215 5.78 -5.12 -13.48
N GLU A 216 4.96 -4.91 -14.50
CA GLU A 216 5.42 -4.48 -15.82
C GLU A 216 5.31 -2.96 -15.94
N VAL A 217 6.44 -2.32 -16.25
CA VAL A 217 6.52 -0.89 -16.48
C VAL A 217 6.84 -0.63 -17.94
N MET A 218 5.94 0.06 -18.61
CA MET A 218 6.13 0.50 -19.99
C MET A 218 6.44 1.99 -20.00
N LEU A 219 7.54 2.37 -20.64
CA LEU A 219 7.88 3.78 -20.77
C LEU A 219 7.22 4.38 -22.01
N GLY A 220 6.49 5.47 -21.81
CA GLY A 220 6.02 6.33 -22.87
C GLY A 220 7.19 7.00 -23.61
N ARG A 221 6.91 7.61 -24.77
CA ARG A 221 7.93 8.31 -25.55
C ARG A 221 8.61 9.38 -24.70
N GLY A 222 9.93 9.52 -24.86
CA GLY A 222 10.66 10.62 -24.26
C GLY A 222 10.15 11.98 -24.78
N VAL A 223 10.26 12.99 -23.94
CA VAL A 223 9.91 14.37 -24.29
C VAL A 223 11.17 15.12 -24.72
N ARG A 224 11.07 15.92 -25.79
CA ARG A 224 12.17 16.81 -26.20
C ARG A 224 12.35 17.87 -25.11
N ASN A 225 13.52 17.91 -24.48
CA ASN A 225 13.84 18.73 -23.29
C ASN A 225 13.03 18.35 -22.03
N ALA A 226 12.93 17.06 -21.73
CA ALA A 226 12.28 16.57 -20.51
C ALA A 226 12.88 17.23 -19.25
N PRO A 227 12.05 17.73 -18.31
CA PRO A 227 12.53 18.25 -17.05
C PRO A 227 13.10 17.12 -16.19
N THR A 228 14.10 17.45 -15.37
CA THR A 228 14.42 16.71 -14.16
C THR A 228 13.58 17.28 -13.03
N ILE A 229 12.90 16.41 -12.29
CA ILE A 229 12.05 16.78 -11.16
C ILE A 229 12.61 16.13 -9.89
N ALA A 230 12.87 16.93 -8.86
CA ALA A 230 13.44 16.43 -7.60
C ALA A 230 12.84 17.16 -6.39
N LEU A 231 12.62 16.41 -5.31
CA LEU A 231 12.26 16.95 -4.00
C LEU A 231 13.51 17.17 -3.12
N PRO A 232 13.45 18.08 -2.13
CA PRO A 232 14.55 18.29 -1.19
C PRO A 232 14.69 17.06 -0.28
N ASP A 233 15.91 16.53 -0.16
CA ASP A 233 16.45 15.55 0.80
C ASP A 233 15.60 14.33 1.22
N GLY A 234 14.46 14.06 0.57
CA GLY A 234 13.56 12.93 0.81
C GLY A 234 12.91 12.88 2.20
N ALA A 235 13.28 13.78 3.12
CA ALA A 235 12.74 13.84 4.47
C ALA A 235 11.26 14.29 4.45
N PRO A 236 10.42 13.76 5.35
CA PRO A 236 9.04 14.21 5.45
C PRO A 236 8.92 15.70 5.77
N VAL A 237 8.08 16.41 5.01
CA VAL A 237 7.71 17.79 5.29
C VAL A 237 6.96 17.85 6.61
N ARG A 238 7.46 18.65 7.55
CA ARG A 238 6.84 18.82 8.88
C ARG A 238 5.87 19.99 8.82
N ILE A 239 4.57 19.71 8.83
CA ILE A 239 3.52 20.73 8.78
C ILE A 239 2.96 20.92 10.20
N PRO A 240 3.07 22.11 10.81
CA PRO A 240 2.45 22.36 12.11
C PRO A 240 0.92 22.23 12.02
N ALA A 241 0.28 21.59 13.00
CA ALA A 241 -1.17 21.52 13.10
C ALA A 241 -1.78 22.93 13.21
N GLY A 242 -2.73 23.26 12.33
CA GLY A 242 -3.29 24.61 12.18
C GLY A 242 -2.33 25.61 11.50
N GLY A 243 -1.25 25.13 10.90
CA GLY A 243 -0.17 25.93 10.34
C GLY A 243 0.20 25.54 8.92
N ARG A 244 1.35 26.06 8.47
CA ARG A 244 1.86 25.91 7.10
C ARG A 244 3.31 25.46 7.07
N ALA A 245 3.69 24.80 5.98
CA ALA A 245 5.08 24.52 5.64
C ALA A 245 5.31 24.60 4.14
N ASP A 246 6.51 25.01 3.76
CA ASP A 246 6.90 25.17 2.36
C ASP A 246 7.76 23.98 1.91
N VAL A 247 7.53 23.52 0.69
CA VAL A 247 8.38 22.53 0.02
C VAL A 247 8.66 22.99 -1.40
N THR A 248 9.94 23.04 -1.78
CA THR A 248 10.34 23.42 -3.14
C THR A 248 10.68 22.17 -3.94
N CYS A 249 9.92 21.93 -5.02
CA CYS A 249 10.22 20.91 -6.00
C CYS A 249 11.05 21.54 -7.13
N VAL A 250 12.26 21.02 -7.33
CA VAL A 250 13.16 21.45 -8.41
C VAL A 250 12.63 20.93 -9.74
N ILE A 251 12.50 21.79 -10.74
CA ILE A 251 12.05 21.43 -12.09
C ILE A 251 12.97 22.12 -13.10
N LYS A 252 13.86 21.37 -13.76
CA LYS A 252 14.87 21.93 -14.66
C LYS A 252 15.00 21.12 -15.97
N PRO A 253 14.87 21.74 -17.16
CA PRO A 253 14.37 23.10 -17.38
C PRO A 253 12.87 23.22 -17.06
N MET A 254 12.42 24.42 -16.71
CA MET A 254 10.99 24.69 -16.63
C MET A 254 10.33 24.56 -18.01
N PRO A 255 9.22 23.82 -18.14
CA PRO A 255 8.47 23.74 -19.38
C PRO A 255 7.98 25.12 -19.85
N PRO A 256 7.94 25.40 -21.17
CA PRO A 256 7.48 26.67 -21.71
C PRO A 256 5.95 26.75 -21.76
N MET A 257 5.28 26.33 -20.67
CA MET A 257 3.83 26.37 -20.52
C MET A 257 3.47 26.75 -19.07
N GLU A 258 2.29 27.34 -18.88
CA GLU A 258 1.77 27.61 -17.54
C GLU A 258 1.39 26.29 -16.86
N LEU A 259 2.09 25.97 -15.77
CA LEU A 259 1.83 24.80 -14.94
C LEU A 259 0.95 25.19 -13.75
N ARG A 260 -0.02 24.33 -13.46
CA ARG A 260 -0.91 24.42 -12.31
C ARG A 260 -0.80 23.14 -11.50
N PHE A 261 -1.08 23.25 -10.21
CA PHE A 261 -0.83 22.21 -9.22
C PHE A 261 -2.06 22.02 -8.35
N ALA A 262 -2.43 20.77 -8.12
CA ALA A 262 -3.49 20.42 -7.19
C ALA A 262 -3.11 19.15 -6.43
N LEU A 263 -3.52 19.06 -5.17
CA LEU A 263 -3.47 17.79 -4.46
C LEU A 263 -4.53 16.85 -5.04
N ASP A 264 -4.13 15.62 -5.31
CA ASP A 264 -5.06 14.56 -5.64
C ASP A 264 -5.40 13.77 -4.38
N ASN A 265 -6.68 13.78 -3.99
CA ASN A 265 -7.21 13.06 -2.82
C ASN A 265 -6.31 13.15 -1.57
N PRO A 266 -6.01 14.37 -1.07
CA PRO A 266 -5.19 14.51 0.12
C PRO A 266 -5.89 13.96 1.37
N PRO A 267 -5.13 13.54 2.39
CA PRO A 267 -5.69 13.20 3.69
C PRO A 267 -6.55 14.35 4.26
N ALA A 268 -7.59 13.99 5.02
CA ALA A 268 -8.50 14.96 5.60
C ALA A 268 -7.76 16.02 6.42
N GLY A 269 -8.07 17.30 6.15
CA GLY A 269 -7.44 18.44 6.82
C GLY A 269 -6.06 18.82 6.29
N VAL A 270 -5.59 18.26 5.16
CA VAL A 270 -4.37 18.71 4.48
C VAL A 270 -4.72 19.36 3.15
N MET A 271 -4.10 20.51 2.87
CA MET A 271 -4.39 21.31 1.67
C MET A 271 -3.14 21.90 1.05
N LEU A 272 -3.20 22.13 -0.27
CA LEU A 272 -2.24 22.95 -0.99
C LEU A 272 -2.82 24.35 -1.03
N GLU A 273 -2.20 25.26 -0.28
CA GLU A 273 -2.67 26.63 -0.16
C GLU A 273 -2.20 27.50 -1.31
N GLU A 274 -0.96 27.28 -1.76
CA GLU A 274 -0.36 28.08 -2.82
C GLU A 274 0.72 27.30 -3.57
N ALA A 275 0.87 27.57 -4.87
CA ALA A 275 1.97 27.09 -5.68
C ALA A 275 2.60 28.26 -6.43
N LYS A 276 3.89 28.54 -6.17
CA LYS A 276 4.64 29.63 -6.80
C LYS A 276 5.76 29.08 -7.67
N VAL A 277 5.79 29.49 -8.93
CA VAL A 277 6.97 29.25 -9.77
C VAL A 277 8.12 30.10 -9.22
N VAL A 278 9.24 29.44 -8.93
CA VAL A 278 10.48 30.06 -8.45
C VAL A 278 11.61 29.74 -9.42
N ALA A 279 12.76 30.41 -9.28
CA ALA A 279 13.87 30.27 -10.24
C ALA A 279 14.34 28.83 -10.46
N GLU A 280 14.21 27.95 -9.45
CA GLU A 280 14.68 26.58 -9.50
C GLU A 280 13.59 25.53 -9.77
N GLY A 281 12.32 25.94 -9.85
CA GLY A 281 11.18 25.03 -10.00
C GLY A 281 9.87 25.61 -9.45
N VAL A 282 9.22 24.90 -8.54
CA VAL A 282 7.96 25.32 -7.90
C VAL A 282 8.04 25.18 -6.38
N MET A 283 7.64 26.23 -5.66
CA MET A 283 7.44 26.21 -4.22
C MET A 283 5.95 25.96 -3.93
N LEU A 284 5.67 24.93 -3.15
CA LEU A 284 4.34 24.56 -2.70
C LEU A 284 4.20 24.94 -1.22
N VAL A 285 3.15 25.69 -0.89
CA VAL A 285 2.77 26.04 0.49
C VAL A 285 1.68 25.06 0.92
N LEU A 286 2.02 24.19 1.85
CA LEU A 286 1.13 23.15 2.37
C LEU A 286 0.55 23.60 3.71
N GLY A 287 -0.76 23.41 3.89
CA GLY A 287 -1.48 23.72 5.13
C GLY A 287 -2.07 22.48 5.78
N ALA A 288 -2.21 22.50 7.11
CA ALA A 288 -2.87 21.45 7.87
C ALA A 288 -3.83 22.02 8.91
N ASP A 289 -5.01 21.43 9.04
CA ASP A 289 -5.97 21.72 10.12
C ASP A 289 -5.48 21.16 11.46
N GLU A 290 -5.94 21.74 12.57
CA GLU A 290 -5.58 21.27 13.92
C GLU A 290 -5.96 19.81 14.18
N LYS A 291 -7.07 19.35 13.60
CA LYS A 291 -7.59 17.98 13.76
C LYS A 291 -6.76 16.91 13.06
N ALA A 292 -5.85 17.31 12.17
CA ALA A 292 -4.99 16.41 11.43
C ALA A 292 -3.68 16.08 12.19
N ALA A 293 -3.53 16.59 13.42
CA ALA A 293 -2.34 16.35 14.26
C ALA A 293 -1.95 14.87 14.34
N GLY A 294 -0.67 14.58 14.13
CA GLY A 294 -0.13 13.22 14.16
C GLY A 294 -0.28 12.43 12.87
N ALA A 295 -1.02 12.93 11.86
CA ALA A 295 -1.10 12.25 10.57
C ALA A 295 0.27 12.25 9.87
N ALA A 296 0.61 11.11 9.28
CA ALA A 296 1.76 10.94 8.40
C ALA A 296 1.33 10.15 7.18
N ASP A 297 1.71 10.60 5.99
CA ASP A 297 1.39 9.99 4.70
C ASP A 297 2.24 10.64 3.59
N ASN A 298 1.90 10.39 2.34
CA ASN A 298 2.40 11.13 1.18
C ASN A 298 1.31 12.00 0.55
N LEU A 299 1.73 13.15 0.03
CA LEU A 299 0.92 13.99 -0.83
C LEU A 299 1.24 13.71 -2.30
N ILE A 300 0.20 13.48 -3.09
CA ILE A 300 0.27 13.35 -4.53
C ILE A 300 -0.15 14.67 -5.16
N VAL A 301 0.79 15.33 -5.85
CA VAL A 301 0.55 16.62 -6.50
C VAL A 301 0.42 16.40 -8.01
N GLN A 302 -0.79 16.54 -8.52
CA GLN A 302 -1.05 16.55 -9.96
C GLN A 302 -0.56 17.85 -10.56
N VAL A 303 0.15 17.73 -11.68
CA VAL A 303 0.56 18.84 -12.53
C VAL A 303 -0.34 18.85 -13.75
N TYR A 304 -0.98 19.98 -14.01
CA TYR A 304 -1.85 20.15 -15.16
C TYR A 304 -1.67 21.53 -15.78
N THR A 305 -2.17 21.67 -17.01
CA THR A 305 -2.27 22.96 -17.70
C THR A 305 -3.70 23.14 -18.22
N GLU A 306 -4.06 24.36 -18.58
CA GLU A 306 -5.34 24.66 -19.22
C GLU A 306 -5.07 25.01 -20.68
N MET A 307 -5.65 24.25 -21.59
CA MET A 307 -5.55 24.49 -23.02
C MET A 307 -6.90 24.95 -23.58
N GLU A 308 -6.86 25.93 -24.46
CA GLU A 308 -8.02 26.40 -25.21
C GLU A 308 -8.19 25.57 -26.48
N PHE A 309 -9.39 25.06 -26.70
CA PHE A 309 -9.76 24.35 -27.92
C PHE A 309 -11.01 24.98 -28.52
N LYS A 310 -10.99 25.18 -29.84
CA LYS A 310 -12.17 25.61 -30.59
C LYS A 310 -13.04 24.40 -30.92
N ARG A 311 -14.31 24.48 -30.55
CA ARG A 311 -15.34 23.53 -30.96
C ARG A 311 -15.73 23.75 -32.44
N PRO A 312 -16.34 22.75 -33.10
CA PRO A 312 -16.83 22.89 -34.48
C PRO A 312 -17.85 24.01 -34.69
N ASP A 313 -18.56 24.42 -33.64
CA ASP A 313 -19.52 25.54 -33.62
C ASP A 313 -18.86 26.93 -33.47
N GLY A 314 -17.53 26.97 -33.33
CA GLY A 314 -16.75 28.21 -33.16
C GLY A 314 -16.56 28.65 -31.70
N GLU A 315 -17.18 27.98 -30.73
CA GLU A 315 -17.02 28.30 -29.31
C GLU A 315 -15.62 27.89 -28.81
N THR A 316 -14.98 28.74 -28.00
CA THR A 316 -13.70 28.42 -27.36
C THR A 316 -13.94 27.87 -25.97
N MET A 317 -13.46 26.65 -25.71
CA MET A 317 -13.56 25.99 -24.41
C MET A 317 -12.17 25.79 -23.81
N LYS A 318 -12.02 26.08 -22.52
CA LYS A 318 -10.84 25.68 -21.74
C LYS A 318 -11.00 24.25 -21.24
N ARG A 319 -9.97 23.43 -21.45
CA ARG A 319 -9.91 22.06 -20.95
C ARG A 319 -8.65 21.87 -20.10
N ARG A 320 -8.84 21.27 -18.92
CA ARG A 320 -7.73 20.77 -18.10
C ARG A 320 -7.04 19.61 -18.82
N VAL A 321 -5.74 19.73 -19.01
CA VAL A 321 -4.87 18.69 -19.57
C VAL A 321 -3.86 18.29 -18.51
N GLU A 322 -3.90 17.03 -18.12
CA GLU A 322 -2.92 16.47 -17.17
C GLU A 322 -1.55 16.39 -17.85
N VAL A 323 -0.54 16.93 -17.18
CA VAL A 323 0.85 16.93 -17.63
C VAL A 323 1.61 15.78 -16.96
N GLY A 324 1.30 15.50 -15.70
CA GLY A 324 1.90 14.41 -14.94
C GLY A 324 1.69 14.61 -13.44
N VAL A 325 2.54 13.97 -12.65
CA VAL A 325 2.55 14.06 -11.20
C VAL A 325 3.95 14.41 -10.72
N LEU A 326 4.07 15.19 -9.65
CA LEU A 326 5.36 15.38 -8.98
C LEU A 326 5.72 14.10 -8.21
N PRO A 327 7.01 13.86 -7.92
CA PRO A 327 7.38 12.84 -6.95
C PRO A 327 6.58 13.01 -5.65
N ALA A 328 6.11 11.89 -5.08
CA ALA A 328 5.31 11.88 -3.86
C ALA A 328 6.06 12.61 -2.73
N ILE A 329 5.36 13.52 -2.06
CA ILE A 329 5.91 14.36 -1.00
C ILE A 329 5.53 13.74 0.35
N PRO A 330 6.44 13.10 1.08
CA PRO A 330 6.13 12.59 2.41
C PRO A 330 5.88 13.76 3.36
N PHE A 331 4.95 13.62 4.29
CA PHE A 331 4.69 14.62 5.30
C PHE A 331 4.39 14.00 6.67
N VAL A 332 4.54 14.83 7.70
CA VAL A 332 4.06 14.55 9.05
C VAL A 332 3.46 15.83 9.64
N ILE A 333 2.29 15.71 10.25
CA ILE A 333 1.63 16.82 10.94
C ILE A 333 2.10 16.81 12.38
N VAL A 334 2.86 17.84 12.73
CA VAL A 334 3.48 17.98 14.04
C VAL A 334 2.58 18.80 14.95
N ALA A 335 2.62 18.50 16.25
CA ALA A 335 2.02 19.37 17.24
C ALA A 335 2.61 20.78 17.11
N ARG A 336 1.75 21.78 17.32
CA ARG A 336 2.12 23.19 17.26
C ARG A 336 3.08 23.57 18.38
#